data_AF-A0A497U5A5-F1
#
_entry.id   AF-A0A497U5A5-F1
#
_cell.length_a   1.000
_cell.length_b   1.000
_cell.length_c   1.000
_cell.angle_alpha   90.00
_cell.angle_beta   90.00
_cell.angle_gamma   90.00
#
_symmetry.space_group_name_H-M   'P 1'
#
loop_
_entity.id
_entity.type
_entity.pdbx_description
1 polymer ?
#
loop_
_entity_poly.entity_id
_entity_poly.type
_entity_poly.pdbx_seq_one_letter_code
_entity_poly.pdbx_strand_id
1 'polypeptide(L)'
;MEHINKHPYIFDRRRHSHPWESSLRRLQSDHHPENTALAQNWRMDHRVSEPREDELSISDVFPSPKNPTTDFSRAIRDYFQTRLCIPAGTDGSTAPAYTVETNRHNRIAREQISPNQPLVHMVSLNAVLPRILRDFDTQDALHRLTGEYPPEPEDLTIAHVETIASTLQARGKDAIREFAGLLSDQLGPTEPHWWAAFAFELDDYLLDDDWTKAARVLGLGHLKQGQWLIGWRYSPELAGPLYRPTVAEVGLNGHHFPSPPGENLGVTMPLEATLPAVKEVVHAPLKGDISVEACMGRLGRIAQPLITTHTTRQTEWLALRREKHAAHLREHYEQQAVGNWLTRHGLK
;
A
#
# COMPACT_ATOMS: atom_id res chain seq x y z
N MET A 1 20.47 -15.02 36.75
CA MET A 1 19.06 -15.26 36.40
C MET A 1 18.80 -14.53 35.10
N GLU A 2 18.92 -15.25 34.00
CA GLU A 2 18.69 -14.74 32.65
C GLU A 2 17.19 -14.47 32.45
N HIS A 3 16.85 -13.24 32.05
CA HIS A 3 15.55 -12.97 31.45
C HIS A 3 15.51 -13.66 30.09
N ILE A 4 15.05 -14.90 30.06
CA ILE A 4 14.69 -15.62 28.85
C ILE A 4 13.58 -14.79 28.17
N ASN A 5 13.92 -14.11 27.07
CA ASN A 5 12.94 -13.53 26.15
C ASN A 5 11.99 -14.66 25.72
N LYS A 6 10.73 -14.60 26.17
CA LYS A 6 9.72 -15.64 25.93
C LYS A 6 9.22 -15.75 24.49
N HIS A 7 9.78 -15.01 23.55
CA HIS A 7 9.43 -15.09 22.14
C HIS A 7 10.72 -14.95 21.30
N PRO A 8 11.38 -16.06 20.90
CA PRO A 8 12.29 -15.98 19.76
C PRO A 8 11.43 -15.50 18.58
N TYR A 9 11.78 -14.39 17.95
CA TYR A 9 11.03 -13.87 16.81
C TYR A 9 11.23 -14.80 15.63
N ILE A 10 10.12 -15.24 15.07
CA ILE A 10 10.03 -16.24 14.00
C ILE A 10 9.29 -15.46 12.92
N PHE A 11 9.70 -15.31 11.66
CA PHE A 11 10.03 -16.34 10.66
C PHE A 11 11.15 -15.91 9.70
N ASP A 12 11.99 -16.88 9.35
CA ASP A 12 12.97 -16.94 8.25
C ASP A 12 14.09 -15.90 8.19
N ARG A 13 14.52 -15.41 9.35
CA ARG A 13 15.89 -14.90 9.50
C ARG A 13 16.74 -15.99 10.16
N ARG A 14 17.93 -16.28 9.60
CA ARG A 14 18.97 -17.04 10.30
C ARG A 14 19.46 -16.29 11.54
N ARG A 15 19.36 -14.95 11.55
CA ARG A 15 19.79 -14.10 12.67
C ARG A 15 18.80 -14.12 13.84
N HIS A 16 19.33 -14.28 15.06
CA HIS A 16 18.57 -14.29 16.31
C HIS A 16 17.95 -12.93 16.72
N SER A 17 18.31 -11.83 16.05
CA SER A 17 17.87 -10.48 16.40
C SER A 17 17.60 -9.63 15.16
N HIS A 18 16.49 -8.87 15.18
CA HIS A 18 16.19 -7.87 14.15
C HIS A 18 17.22 -6.72 14.22
N PRO A 19 17.84 -6.30 13.10
CA PRO A 19 18.90 -5.29 13.12
C PRO A 19 18.41 -3.95 13.70
N TRP A 20 17.13 -3.63 13.51
CA TRP A 20 16.49 -2.44 14.07
C TRP A 20 15.65 -2.68 15.33
N GLU A 21 15.87 -3.76 16.10
CA GLU A 21 15.03 -4.10 17.27
C GLU A 21 14.87 -2.92 18.26
N SER A 22 15.93 -2.15 18.52
CA SER A 22 15.89 -0.97 19.39
C SER A 22 15.02 0.16 18.82
N SER A 23 15.10 0.40 17.51
CA SER A 23 14.27 1.39 16.81
C SER A 23 12.81 0.97 16.74
N LEU A 24 12.54 -0.32 16.49
CA LEU A 24 11.19 -0.87 16.49
C LEU A 24 10.55 -0.85 17.89
N ARG A 25 11.33 -1.09 18.96
CA ARG A 25 10.84 -0.93 20.35
C ARG A 25 10.47 0.52 20.65
N ARG A 26 11.29 1.48 20.22
CA ARG A 26 10.99 2.91 20.37
C ARG A 26 9.74 3.32 19.60
N LEU A 27 9.62 2.87 18.36
CA LEU A 27 8.43 3.09 17.54
C LEU A 27 7.17 2.51 18.20
N GLN A 28 7.28 1.31 18.77
CA GLN A 28 6.17 0.67 19.48
C GLN A 28 5.78 1.40 20.79
N SER A 29 6.74 2.02 21.48
CA SER A 29 6.46 2.79 22.71
C SER A 29 5.86 4.18 22.46
N ASP A 30 5.73 4.59 21.20
CA ASP A 30 5.13 5.87 20.83
C ASP A 30 3.61 5.88 21.09
N HIS A 31 3.05 7.06 21.32
CA HIS A 31 1.63 7.24 21.68
C HIS A 31 0.67 7.00 20.50
N HIS A 32 1.19 6.86 19.28
CA HIS A 32 0.42 6.57 18.07
C HIS A 32 0.23 5.05 17.88
N PRO A 33 -0.99 4.50 17.97
CA PRO A 33 -1.18 3.06 17.88
C PRO A 33 -0.83 2.45 16.50
N GLU A 34 -0.89 3.26 15.43
CA GLU A 34 -0.42 2.88 14.09
C GLU A 34 1.09 2.54 14.09
N ASN A 35 1.89 3.21 14.93
CA ASN A 35 3.32 2.94 15.08
C ASN A 35 3.56 1.59 15.78
N THR A 36 2.69 1.20 16.72
CA THR A 36 2.71 -0.16 17.28
C THR A 36 2.43 -1.22 16.22
N ALA A 37 1.41 -0.99 15.37
CA ALA A 37 1.08 -1.90 14.27
C ALA A 37 2.24 -2.03 13.28
N LEU A 38 2.76 -0.89 12.83
CA LEU A 38 3.89 -0.80 11.91
C LEU A 38 5.12 -1.51 12.47
N ALA A 39 5.50 -1.24 13.72
CA ALA A 39 6.65 -1.88 14.36
C ALA A 39 6.52 -3.39 14.41
N GLN A 40 5.32 -3.89 14.74
CA GLN A 40 5.06 -5.32 14.77
C GLN A 40 5.07 -5.93 13.37
N ASN A 41 4.50 -5.28 12.36
CA ASN A 41 4.50 -5.80 10.99
C ASN A 41 5.94 -5.93 10.48
N TRP A 42 6.80 -4.93 10.75
CA TRP A 42 8.23 -5.00 10.44
C TRP A 42 8.97 -6.15 11.14
N ARG A 43 8.57 -6.53 12.36
CA ARG A 43 9.15 -7.70 13.05
C ARG A 43 8.70 -9.04 12.47
N MET A 44 7.52 -9.10 11.85
CA MET A 44 6.91 -10.34 11.37
C MET A 44 7.15 -10.61 9.88
N ASP A 45 7.54 -9.59 9.11
CA ASP A 45 7.66 -9.72 7.65
C ASP A 45 8.96 -10.40 7.19
N HIS A 46 8.90 -11.73 7.09
CA HIS A 46 9.95 -12.58 6.56
C HIS A 46 10.27 -12.34 5.07
N ARG A 47 9.40 -11.63 4.36
CA ARG A 47 9.55 -11.36 2.92
C ARG A 47 10.59 -10.27 2.68
N VAL A 48 10.95 -9.51 3.71
CA VAL A 48 12.18 -8.72 3.73
C VAL A 48 13.31 -9.68 4.11
N SER A 49 14.07 -10.15 3.10
CA SER A 49 15.13 -11.14 3.29
C SER A 49 16.35 -10.55 3.99
N GLU A 50 17.21 -11.40 4.60
CA GLU A 50 18.44 -10.91 5.23
C GLU A 50 19.34 -10.08 4.29
N PRO A 51 19.56 -10.47 3.01
CA PRO A 51 20.28 -9.62 2.06
C PRO A 51 19.62 -8.26 1.84
N ARG A 52 18.29 -8.21 1.79
CA ARG A 52 17.54 -6.96 1.63
C ARG A 52 17.67 -6.07 2.86
N GLU A 53 17.66 -6.65 4.07
CA GLU A 53 17.93 -5.90 5.30
C GLU A 53 19.35 -5.37 5.36
N ASP A 54 20.32 -6.17 4.96
CA ASP A 54 21.72 -5.76 4.93
C ASP A 54 21.88 -4.55 3.98
N GLU A 55 21.26 -4.59 2.80
CA GLU A 55 21.19 -3.46 1.85
C GLU A 55 20.51 -2.23 2.47
N LEU A 56 19.35 -2.41 3.10
CA LEU A 56 18.65 -1.33 3.80
C LEU A 56 19.52 -0.75 4.93
N SER A 57 20.27 -1.57 5.66
CA SER A 57 21.10 -1.15 6.81
C SER A 57 22.35 -0.36 6.42
N ILE A 58 22.82 -0.51 5.19
CA ILE A 58 23.91 0.28 4.61
C ILE A 58 23.39 1.44 3.75
N SER A 59 22.07 1.55 3.57
CA SER A 59 21.48 2.71 2.90
C SER A 59 21.72 3.98 3.73
N ASP A 60 21.74 5.10 3.03
CA ASP A 60 21.78 6.45 3.60
C ASP A 60 20.49 6.84 4.34
N VAL A 61 19.45 6.03 4.21
CA VAL A 61 18.09 6.32 4.68
C VAL A 61 17.82 5.69 6.05
N PHE A 62 18.09 4.40 6.20
CA PHE A 62 17.79 3.70 7.45
C PHE A 62 18.87 3.92 8.50
N PRO A 63 18.50 4.03 9.80
CA PRO A 63 19.49 4.12 10.86
C PRO A 63 20.42 2.90 10.82
N SER A 64 21.71 3.15 10.97
CA SER A 64 22.65 2.06 11.19
C SER A 64 22.24 1.28 12.45
N PRO A 65 22.19 -0.07 12.40
CA PRO A 65 21.92 -0.91 13.57
C PRO A 65 22.82 -0.60 14.77
N LYS A 66 24.04 -0.11 14.50
CA LYS A 66 25.07 0.21 15.51
C LYS A 66 24.90 1.59 16.14
N ASN A 67 24.19 2.51 15.49
CA ASN A 67 23.98 3.86 15.99
C ASN A 67 22.58 4.37 15.60
N PRO A 68 21.55 3.99 16.36
CA PRO A 68 20.17 4.20 15.95
C PRO A 68 19.71 5.60 16.37
N THR A 69 20.35 6.63 15.80
CA THR A 69 20.04 8.06 16.04
C THR A 69 18.91 8.58 15.14
N THR A 70 18.69 7.95 13.98
CA THR A 70 17.61 8.32 13.06
C THR A 70 16.26 7.78 13.54
N ASP A 71 15.25 8.64 13.49
CA ASP A 71 13.83 8.27 13.65
C ASP A 71 13.43 7.24 12.58
N PHE A 72 12.99 6.06 13.01
CA PHE A 72 12.66 4.96 12.11
C PHE A 72 11.47 5.28 11.21
N SER A 73 10.48 6.04 11.70
CA SER A 73 9.34 6.48 10.88
C SER A 73 9.78 7.45 9.80
N ARG A 74 10.76 8.31 10.11
CA ARG A 74 11.38 9.20 9.12
C ARG A 74 12.12 8.38 8.07
N ALA A 75 12.93 7.41 8.48
CA ALA A 75 13.63 6.53 7.55
C ALA A 75 12.67 5.77 6.61
N ILE A 76 11.55 5.25 7.12
CA ILE A 76 10.54 4.59 6.26
C ILE A 76 9.98 5.56 5.22
N ARG A 77 9.65 6.79 5.62
CA ARG A 77 9.15 7.83 4.71
C ARG A 77 10.18 8.20 3.65
N ASP A 78 11.41 8.45 4.07
CA ASP A 78 12.51 8.83 3.19
C ASP A 78 12.81 7.69 2.21
N TYR A 79 12.72 6.43 2.65
CA TYR A 79 12.94 5.26 1.79
C TYR A 79 11.85 5.15 0.73
N PHE A 80 10.59 5.32 1.15
CA PHE A 80 9.46 5.33 0.23
C PHE A 80 9.65 6.40 -0.85
N GLN A 81 10.01 7.62 -0.47
CA GLN A 81 10.19 8.73 -1.40
C GLN A 81 11.42 8.59 -2.30
N THR A 82 12.55 8.13 -1.77
CA THR A 82 13.83 8.17 -2.50
C THR A 82 14.22 6.86 -3.17
N ARG A 83 13.58 5.75 -2.81
CA ARG A 83 13.91 4.40 -3.31
C ARG A 83 12.73 3.67 -3.93
N LEU A 84 11.49 3.95 -3.53
CA LEU A 84 10.31 3.33 -4.15
C LEU A 84 9.62 4.25 -5.18
N CYS A 85 9.56 5.55 -4.90
CA CYS A 85 9.00 6.57 -5.79
C CYS A 85 10.05 7.14 -6.77
N ILE A 86 10.77 6.26 -7.46
CA ILE A 86 11.78 6.66 -8.46
C ILE A 86 11.47 6.01 -9.81
N PRO A 87 11.88 6.63 -10.93
CA PRO A 87 11.74 6.01 -12.23
C PRO A 87 12.59 4.75 -12.31
N ALA A 88 12.12 3.76 -13.08
CA ALA A 88 13.04 2.79 -13.66
C ALA A 88 13.90 3.53 -14.69
N GLY A 89 15.20 3.65 -14.40
CA GLY A 89 16.17 4.26 -15.31
C GLY A 89 16.18 3.50 -16.64
N THR A 90 16.22 4.25 -17.75
CA THR A 90 16.26 3.70 -19.11
C THR A 90 17.55 2.92 -19.41
N ASP A 91 18.60 3.15 -18.62
CA ASP A 91 19.90 2.47 -18.67
C ASP A 91 20.08 1.41 -17.56
N GLY A 92 19.06 1.18 -16.73
CA GLY A 92 19.10 0.24 -15.61
C GLY A 92 19.97 0.67 -14.41
N SER A 93 20.54 1.90 -14.42
CA SER A 93 21.43 2.37 -13.36
C SER A 93 20.72 2.71 -12.05
N THR A 94 19.43 3.06 -12.13
CA THR A 94 18.57 3.30 -10.98
C THR A 94 17.26 2.53 -11.17
N ALA A 95 16.94 1.63 -10.26
CA ALA A 95 15.72 0.84 -10.31
C ALA A 95 14.96 1.00 -8.98
N PRO A 96 13.61 1.04 -9.01
CA PRO A 96 12.82 1.05 -7.79
C PRO A 96 13.18 -0.13 -6.88
N ALA A 97 13.19 0.09 -5.57
CA ALA A 97 13.70 -0.90 -4.63
C ALA A 97 12.89 -2.21 -4.55
N TYR A 98 11.68 -2.25 -5.12
CA TYR A 98 10.91 -3.48 -5.23
C TYR A 98 11.32 -4.34 -6.45
N THR A 99 12.12 -3.82 -7.38
CA THR A 99 12.58 -4.53 -8.59
C THR A 99 14.05 -4.95 -8.54
N VAL A 100 14.82 -4.50 -7.53
CA VAL A 100 16.24 -4.86 -7.37
C VAL A 100 16.45 -6.34 -7.02
N GLU A 101 17.66 -6.85 -7.25
CA GLU A 101 17.98 -8.28 -7.11
C GLU A 101 17.70 -8.83 -5.70
N THR A 102 17.93 -8.04 -4.64
CA THR A 102 17.66 -8.45 -3.26
C THR A 102 16.18 -8.64 -2.95
N ASN A 103 15.27 -8.16 -3.80
CA ASN A 103 13.83 -8.38 -3.73
C ASN A 103 13.32 -9.42 -4.75
N ARG A 104 14.20 -10.03 -5.55
CA ARG A 104 13.80 -10.92 -6.65
C ARG A 104 13.02 -12.16 -6.19
N HIS A 105 13.22 -12.62 -4.96
CA HIS A 105 12.43 -13.72 -4.37
C HIS A 105 10.96 -13.35 -4.14
N ASN A 106 10.61 -12.06 -4.13
CA ASN A 106 9.23 -11.58 -4.09
C ASN A 106 8.63 -11.39 -5.49
N ARG A 107 9.39 -11.59 -6.57
CA ARG A 107 8.84 -11.55 -7.93
C ARG A 107 7.92 -12.75 -8.14
N ILE A 108 6.71 -12.49 -8.62
CA ILE A 108 5.72 -13.52 -8.90
C ILE A 108 6.00 -14.11 -10.28
N ALA A 109 6.01 -15.44 -10.38
CA ALA A 109 6.20 -16.12 -11.64
C ALA A 109 5.00 -15.85 -12.58
N ARG A 110 5.26 -15.53 -13.85
CA ARG A 110 4.20 -15.14 -14.80
C ARG A 110 3.16 -16.25 -14.97
N GLU A 111 3.59 -17.50 -14.90
CA GLU A 111 2.77 -18.69 -15.05
C GLU A 111 1.77 -18.87 -13.89
N GLN A 112 1.99 -18.19 -12.76
CA GLN A 112 1.10 -18.22 -11.60
C GLN A 112 -0.03 -17.18 -11.69
N ILE A 113 0.03 -16.26 -12.66
CA ILE A 113 -0.93 -15.17 -12.82
C ILE A 113 -1.72 -15.40 -14.09
N SER A 114 -3.03 -15.60 -13.95
CA SER A 114 -3.90 -15.71 -15.12
C SER A 114 -4.06 -14.32 -15.77
N PRO A 115 -3.84 -14.16 -17.09
CA PRO A 115 -4.13 -12.91 -17.78
C PRO A 115 -5.64 -12.56 -17.76
N ASN A 116 -6.50 -13.55 -17.48
CA ASN A 116 -7.96 -13.38 -17.38
C ASN A 116 -8.42 -12.97 -15.97
N GLN A 117 -7.50 -12.68 -15.05
CA GLN A 117 -7.81 -12.15 -13.73
C GLN A 117 -7.33 -10.70 -13.67
N PRO A 118 -8.19 -9.72 -14.05
CA PRO A 118 -7.81 -8.32 -14.04
C PRO A 118 -7.38 -7.86 -12.66
N LEU A 119 -6.49 -6.88 -12.63
CA LEU A 119 -6.07 -6.16 -11.44
C LEU A 119 -6.89 -4.88 -11.30
N VAL A 120 -7.12 -4.46 -10.06
CA VAL A 120 -7.72 -3.19 -9.69
C VAL A 120 -6.76 -2.40 -8.81
N HIS A 121 -6.49 -1.16 -9.22
CA HIS A 121 -5.75 -0.17 -8.43
C HIS A 121 -6.67 1.01 -8.12
N MET A 122 -6.56 1.55 -6.90
CA MET A 122 -7.33 2.70 -6.44
C MET A 122 -6.41 3.76 -5.85
N VAL A 123 -6.67 5.02 -6.20
CA VAL A 123 -5.88 6.18 -5.75
C VAL A 123 -6.77 7.24 -5.16
N SER A 124 -6.32 7.85 -4.06
CA SER A 124 -6.98 9.01 -3.46
C SER A 124 -6.66 10.28 -4.23
N LEU A 125 -7.69 10.90 -4.80
CA LEU A 125 -7.59 12.21 -5.46
C LEU A 125 -7.10 13.27 -4.46
N ASN A 126 -7.55 13.20 -3.21
CA ASN A 126 -7.11 14.10 -2.14
C ASN A 126 -5.61 13.98 -1.83
N ALA A 127 -5.00 12.81 -2.07
CA ALA A 127 -3.57 12.62 -1.85
C ALA A 127 -2.72 13.00 -3.07
N VAL A 128 -3.27 12.86 -4.28
CA VAL A 128 -2.55 13.09 -5.53
C VAL A 128 -2.65 14.52 -6.05
N LEU A 129 -3.83 15.16 -5.97
CA LEU A 129 -4.02 16.51 -6.47
C LEU A 129 -3.01 17.53 -5.92
N PRO A 130 -2.71 17.59 -4.60
CA PRO A 130 -1.70 18.53 -4.08
C PRO A 130 -0.28 18.33 -4.66
N ARG A 131 0.01 17.15 -5.24
CA ARG A 131 1.31 16.85 -5.83
C ARG A 131 1.43 17.36 -7.25
N ILE A 132 0.35 17.26 -8.02
CA ILE A 132 0.35 17.61 -9.45
C ILE A 132 -0.07 19.06 -9.71
N LEU A 133 -0.82 19.67 -8.80
CA LEU A 133 -1.30 21.05 -8.94
C LEU A 133 -0.21 22.13 -8.78
N ARG A 134 1.05 21.73 -8.60
CA ARG A 134 2.20 22.66 -8.53
C ARG A 134 2.62 23.18 -9.90
N ASP A 135 2.16 22.54 -10.96
CA ASP A 135 2.48 22.85 -12.34
C ASP A 135 1.32 23.59 -13.01
N PHE A 136 1.62 24.72 -13.67
CA PHE A 136 0.59 25.58 -14.27
C PHE A 136 -0.10 24.89 -15.46
N ASP A 137 0.62 24.13 -16.26
CA ASP A 137 0.05 23.41 -17.41
C ASP A 137 -0.96 22.35 -16.93
N THR A 138 -0.71 21.73 -15.78
CA THR A 138 -1.65 20.84 -15.08
C THR A 138 -2.90 21.56 -14.64
N GLN A 139 -2.76 22.74 -14.02
CA GLN A 139 -3.90 23.54 -13.59
C GLN A 139 -4.77 23.96 -14.78
N ASP A 140 -4.17 24.36 -15.90
CA ASP A 140 -4.87 24.72 -17.13
C ASP A 140 -5.56 23.52 -17.77
N ALA A 141 -4.90 22.36 -17.82
CA ALA A 141 -5.51 21.12 -18.30
C ALA A 141 -6.71 20.70 -17.43
N LEU A 142 -6.58 20.82 -16.10
CA LEU A 142 -7.69 20.55 -15.20
C LEU A 142 -8.83 21.56 -15.39
N HIS A 143 -8.52 22.85 -15.59
CA HIS A 143 -9.51 23.88 -15.90
C HIS A 143 -10.28 23.56 -17.20
N ARG A 144 -9.62 23.05 -18.25
CA ARG A 144 -10.35 22.60 -19.46
C ARG A 144 -11.32 21.46 -19.16
N LEU A 145 -10.92 20.54 -18.28
CA LEU A 145 -11.73 19.39 -17.87
C LEU A 145 -12.88 19.75 -16.93
N THR A 146 -12.71 20.72 -16.04
CA THR A 146 -13.71 21.05 -15.00
C THR A 146 -14.46 22.35 -15.29
N GLY A 147 -13.87 23.29 -16.03
CA GLY A 147 -14.37 24.64 -16.25
C GLY A 147 -13.99 25.63 -15.14
N GLU A 148 -13.25 25.21 -14.11
CA GLU A 148 -12.80 26.05 -13.00
C GLU A 148 -11.33 25.78 -12.69
N TYR A 149 -10.57 26.85 -12.44
CA TYR A 149 -9.19 26.67 -12.00
C TYR A 149 -9.19 26.03 -10.61
N PRO A 150 -8.35 25.00 -10.37
CA PRO A 150 -8.18 24.47 -9.04
C PRO A 150 -7.56 25.53 -8.12
N PRO A 151 -7.80 25.46 -6.80
CA PRO A 151 -7.07 26.27 -5.83
C PRO A 151 -5.58 25.88 -5.82
N GLU A 152 -4.75 26.74 -5.24
CA GLU A 152 -3.35 26.41 -4.96
C GLU A 152 -3.25 25.12 -4.11
N PRO A 153 -2.17 24.33 -4.26
CA PRO A 153 -2.01 23.06 -3.55
C PRO A 153 -2.17 23.16 -2.03
N GLU A 154 -1.71 24.25 -1.43
CA GLU A 154 -1.78 24.51 0.01
C GLU A 154 -3.20 24.82 0.50
N ASP A 155 -4.06 25.31 -0.39
CA ASP A 155 -5.45 25.69 -0.14
C ASP A 155 -6.45 24.61 -0.61
N LEU A 156 -5.98 23.49 -1.14
CA LEU A 156 -6.83 22.40 -1.59
C LEU A 156 -7.54 21.73 -0.41
N THR A 157 -8.87 21.80 -0.40
CA THR A 157 -9.72 21.21 0.64
C THR A 157 -10.47 19.99 0.12
N ILE A 158 -11.08 19.22 1.03
CA ILE A 158 -11.97 18.11 0.63
C ILE A 158 -13.12 18.61 -0.25
N ALA A 159 -13.68 19.79 0.04
CA ALA A 159 -14.76 20.38 -0.75
C ALA A 159 -14.30 20.73 -2.18
N HIS A 160 -13.08 21.25 -2.35
CA HIS A 160 -12.51 21.51 -3.67
C HIS A 160 -12.38 20.22 -4.48
N VAL A 161 -11.90 19.14 -3.86
CA VAL A 161 -11.82 17.82 -4.52
C VAL A 161 -13.19 17.26 -4.84
N GLU A 162 -14.19 17.46 -3.99
CA GLU A 162 -15.58 17.06 -4.24
C GLU A 162 -16.19 17.80 -5.44
N THR A 163 -15.95 19.11 -5.58
CA THR A 163 -16.35 19.87 -6.77
C THR A 163 -15.69 19.30 -8.04
N ILE A 164 -14.37 19.07 -8.03
CA ILE A 164 -13.65 18.48 -9.16
C ILE A 164 -14.25 17.12 -9.53
N ALA A 165 -14.41 16.23 -8.56
CA ALA A 165 -14.94 14.89 -8.77
C ALA A 165 -16.37 14.90 -9.31
N SER A 166 -17.25 15.73 -8.74
CA SER A 166 -18.65 15.87 -9.17
C SER A 166 -18.75 16.40 -10.60
N THR A 167 -17.91 17.37 -10.95
CA THR A 167 -17.85 17.92 -12.30
C THR A 167 -17.35 16.91 -13.32
N LEU A 168 -16.31 16.15 -13.00
CA LEU A 168 -15.81 15.06 -13.85
C LEU A 168 -16.89 13.98 -14.04
N GLN A 169 -17.58 13.57 -12.97
CA GLN A 169 -18.71 12.63 -13.05
C GLN A 169 -19.84 13.17 -13.94
N ALA A 170 -20.21 14.45 -13.82
CA ALA A 170 -21.25 15.09 -14.63
C ALA A 170 -20.88 15.14 -16.12
N ARG A 171 -19.60 15.32 -16.45
CA ARG A 171 -19.09 15.26 -17.83
C ARG A 171 -18.93 13.83 -18.37
N GLY A 172 -18.96 12.84 -17.48
CA GLY A 172 -19.02 11.44 -17.82
C GLY A 172 -17.66 10.74 -17.92
N LYS A 173 -17.73 9.48 -18.33
CA LYS A 173 -16.63 8.52 -18.32
C LYS A 173 -15.38 8.99 -19.07
N ASP A 174 -15.55 9.64 -20.22
CA ASP A 174 -14.40 10.05 -21.04
C ASP A 174 -13.62 11.19 -20.40
N ALA A 175 -14.30 12.13 -19.72
CA ALA A 175 -13.62 13.18 -18.94
C ALA A 175 -12.84 12.60 -17.75
N ILE A 176 -13.36 11.58 -17.08
CA ILE A 176 -12.65 10.88 -16.00
C ILE A 176 -11.40 10.15 -16.55
N ARG A 177 -11.50 9.55 -17.74
CA ARG A 177 -10.36 8.88 -18.40
C ARG A 177 -9.29 9.87 -18.84
N GLU A 178 -9.68 10.99 -19.43
CA GLU A 178 -8.77 12.07 -19.79
C GLU A 178 -8.07 12.63 -18.54
N PHE A 179 -8.82 12.81 -17.44
CA PHE A 179 -8.25 13.18 -16.15
C PHE A 179 -7.26 12.14 -15.62
N ALA A 180 -7.53 10.84 -15.76
CA ALA A 180 -6.58 9.78 -15.39
C ALA A 180 -5.27 9.85 -16.18
N GLY A 181 -5.33 10.22 -17.47
CA GLY A 181 -4.16 10.51 -18.29
C GLY A 181 -3.34 11.67 -17.73
N LEU A 182 -4.01 12.78 -17.43
CA LEU A 182 -3.38 13.95 -16.78
C LEU A 182 -2.66 13.56 -15.47
N LEU A 183 -3.28 12.74 -14.62
CA LEU A 183 -2.66 12.25 -13.39
C LEU A 183 -1.38 11.46 -13.67
N SER A 184 -1.46 10.49 -14.59
CA SER A 184 -0.35 9.61 -14.97
C SER A 184 0.86 10.40 -15.48
N ASP A 185 0.60 11.37 -16.34
CA ASP A 185 1.63 12.16 -17.01
C ASP A 185 2.33 13.09 -16.00
N GLN A 186 1.55 13.74 -15.13
CA GLN A 186 2.08 14.74 -14.20
C GLN A 186 2.71 14.15 -12.94
N LEU A 187 2.23 13.01 -12.44
CA LEU A 187 2.97 12.27 -11.42
C LEU A 187 4.31 11.77 -11.94
N GLY A 188 4.40 11.57 -13.26
CA GLY A 188 5.66 11.36 -13.97
C GLY A 188 6.50 10.24 -13.35
N PRO A 189 7.83 10.37 -13.33
CA PRO A 189 8.73 9.30 -12.91
C PRO A 189 8.74 9.03 -11.40
N THR A 190 8.23 9.94 -10.57
CA THR A 190 8.25 9.82 -9.10
C THR A 190 6.96 9.26 -8.53
N GLU A 191 6.08 8.75 -9.39
CA GLU A 191 4.88 8.06 -8.93
C GLU A 191 5.26 6.81 -8.12
N PRO A 192 4.69 6.61 -6.92
CA PRO A 192 4.87 5.37 -6.17
C PRO A 192 4.39 4.17 -7.00
N HIS A 193 4.96 3.00 -6.72
CA HIS A 193 4.45 1.74 -7.26
C HIS A 193 2.94 1.61 -7.05
N TRP A 194 2.27 0.95 -8.01
CA TRP A 194 0.86 0.68 -7.90
C TRP A 194 0.63 -0.54 -7.03
N TRP A 195 -0.26 -0.36 -6.05
CA TRP A 195 -0.76 -1.41 -5.20
C TRP A 195 -2.10 -1.90 -5.73
N ALA A 196 -2.18 -3.14 -6.17
CA ALA A 196 -3.36 -3.65 -6.84
C ALA A 196 -3.85 -4.96 -6.21
N ALA A 197 -5.15 -5.20 -6.30
CA ALA A 197 -5.77 -6.47 -5.94
C ALA A 197 -6.49 -7.08 -7.15
N PHE A 198 -6.87 -8.35 -7.07
CA PHE A 198 -7.59 -8.98 -8.18
C PHE A 198 -9.06 -8.54 -8.21
N ALA A 199 -9.54 -8.18 -9.40
CA ALA A 199 -10.86 -7.61 -9.61
C ALA A 199 -12.00 -8.50 -9.10
N PHE A 200 -11.89 -9.82 -9.28
CA PHE A 200 -12.92 -10.76 -8.83
C PHE A 200 -13.15 -10.76 -7.31
N GLU A 201 -12.21 -10.22 -6.52
CA GLU A 201 -12.33 -10.07 -5.07
C GLU A 201 -12.90 -8.70 -4.66
N LEU A 202 -13.07 -7.77 -5.60
CA LEU A 202 -13.48 -6.39 -5.38
C LEU A 202 -14.74 -5.94 -6.14
N ASP A 203 -15.10 -6.63 -7.22
CA ASP A 203 -16.11 -6.17 -8.18
C ASP A 203 -17.44 -5.78 -7.54
N ASP A 204 -17.92 -6.58 -6.58
CA ASP A 204 -19.17 -6.32 -5.84
C ASP A 204 -19.12 -5.02 -5.01
N TYR A 205 -17.94 -4.57 -4.61
CA TYR A 205 -17.75 -3.36 -3.80
C TYR A 205 -17.52 -2.10 -4.64
N LEU A 206 -17.40 -2.23 -5.96
CA LEU A 206 -17.13 -1.14 -6.90
C LEU A 206 -18.33 -0.84 -7.81
N LEU A 207 -19.48 -1.47 -7.56
CA LEU A 207 -20.71 -1.29 -8.34
C LEU A 207 -21.33 0.09 -8.13
N ASP A 208 -21.29 0.62 -6.92
CA ASP A 208 -21.88 1.92 -6.55
C ASP A 208 -20.82 3.02 -6.40
N ASP A 209 -21.25 4.23 -6.09
CA ASP A 209 -20.35 5.38 -5.86
C ASP A 209 -19.81 5.42 -4.42
N ASP A 210 -20.32 4.59 -3.49
CA ASP A 210 -19.74 4.42 -2.16
C ASP A 210 -18.67 3.31 -2.17
N TRP A 211 -17.41 3.72 -2.20
CA TRP A 211 -16.25 2.81 -2.22
C TRP A 211 -15.68 2.54 -0.83
N THR A 212 -16.42 2.84 0.24
CA THR A 212 -15.99 2.57 1.62
C THR A 212 -15.62 1.10 1.81
N LYS A 213 -16.46 0.17 1.34
CA LYS A 213 -16.20 -1.28 1.49
C LYS A 213 -14.96 -1.72 0.71
N ALA A 214 -14.80 -1.26 -0.54
CA ALA A 214 -13.62 -1.55 -1.34
C ALA A 214 -12.34 -1.08 -0.62
N ALA A 215 -12.34 0.16 -0.10
CA ALA A 215 -11.21 0.69 0.65
C ALA A 215 -10.91 -0.08 1.96
N ARG A 216 -11.95 -0.58 2.66
CA ARG A 216 -11.80 -1.42 3.85
C ARG A 216 -11.22 -2.80 3.53
N VAL A 217 -11.65 -3.43 2.44
CA VAL A 217 -11.12 -4.73 1.97
C VAL A 217 -9.65 -4.61 1.57
N LEU A 218 -9.30 -3.50 0.90
CA LEU A 218 -7.94 -3.19 0.48
C LEU A 218 -7.00 -2.73 1.61
N GLY A 219 -7.48 -2.62 2.87
CA GLY A 219 -6.63 -2.19 3.98
C GLY A 219 -6.17 -0.73 3.89
N LEU A 220 -6.91 0.15 3.20
CA LEU A 220 -6.55 1.56 2.98
C LEU A 220 -6.83 2.45 4.20
N GLY A 221 -6.44 2.02 5.40
CA GLY A 221 -6.82 2.64 6.67
C GLY A 221 -6.30 4.06 6.90
N HIS A 222 -5.33 4.49 6.10
CA HIS A 222 -4.79 5.84 6.08
C HIS A 222 -5.74 6.87 5.42
N LEU A 223 -6.75 6.41 4.68
CA LEU A 223 -7.73 7.27 4.03
C LEU A 223 -8.84 7.69 4.99
N LYS A 224 -9.47 8.83 4.69
CA LYS A 224 -10.47 9.47 5.54
C LYS A 224 -11.83 9.52 4.88
N GLN A 225 -12.88 9.57 5.71
CA GLN A 225 -14.23 9.85 5.25
C GLN A 225 -14.26 11.15 4.43
N GLY A 226 -15.05 11.14 3.35
CA GLY A 226 -15.20 12.26 2.43
C GLY A 226 -14.16 12.32 1.32
N GLN A 227 -13.08 11.53 1.40
CA GLN A 227 -12.10 11.47 0.31
C GLN A 227 -12.68 10.77 -0.92
N TRP A 228 -12.22 11.22 -2.09
CA TRP A 228 -12.58 10.70 -3.39
C TRP A 228 -11.47 9.83 -3.97
N LEU A 229 -11.89 8.77 -4.64
CA LEU A 229 -11.03 7.74 -5.21
C LEU A 229 -11.28 7.64 -6.72
N ILE A 230 -10.21 7.37 -7.46
CA ILE A 230 -10.25 6.96 -8.87
C ILE A 230 -9.69 5.54 -8.99
N GLY A 231 -10.26 4.74 -9.90
CA GLY A 231 -9.92 3.34 -10.08
C GLY A 231 -9.48 2.98 -11.50
N TRP A 232 -8.54 2.04 -11.60
CA TRP A 232 -8.11 1.40 -12.84
C TRP A 232 -8.40 -0.09 -12.77
N ARG A 233 -8.82 -0.67 -13.90
CA ARG A 233 -9.01 -2.11 -14.08
C ARG A 233 -8.26 -2.55 -15.34
N TYR A 234 -7.30 -3.44 -15.21
CA TYR A 234 -6.40 -3.81 -16.31
C TYR A 234 -5.97 -5.27 -16.25
N SER A 235 -5.55 -5.81 -17.39
CA SER A 235 -4.91 -7.13 -17.45
C SER A 235 -3.57 -7.09 -16.71
N PRO A 236 -3.19 -8.15 -15.97
CA PRO A 236 -1.85 -8.31 -15.43
C PRO A 236 -0.72 -8.13 -16.47
N GLU A 237 -0.99 -8.38 -17.76
CA GLU A 237 0.01 -8.23 -18.81
C GLU A 237 0.44 -6.78 -19.03
N LEU A 238 -0.46 -5.81 -18.79
CA LEU A 238 -0.18 -4.38 -18.90
C LEU A 238 0.70 -3.88 -17.75
N ALA A 239 0.63 -4.55 -16.60
CA ALA A 239 1.39 -4.21 -15.40
C ALA A 239 2.86 -4.60 -15.46
N GLY A 240 3.23 -5.49 -16.40
CA GLY A 240 4.57 -6.06 -16.47
C GLY A 240 4.87 -7.01 -15.30
N PRO A 241 6.12 -7.08 -14.82
CA PRO A 241 6.48 -7.93 -13.69
C PRO A 241 5.72 -7.55 -12.41
N LEU A 242 5.05 -8.53 -11.81
CA LEU A 242 4.36 -8.37 -10.54
C LEU A 242 5.25 -8.84 -9.38
N TYR A 243 5.14 -8.15 -8.26
CA TYR A 243 5.85 -8.47 -7.03
C TYR A 243 4.87 -8.62 -5.88
N ARG A 244 5.19 -9.52 -4.96
CA ARG A 244 4.51 -9.62 -3.67
C ARG A 244 4.93 -8.42 -2.81
N PRO A 245 3.98 -7.61 -2.31
CA PRO A 245 4.32 -6.49 -1.45
C PRO A 245 4.97 -6.93 -0.13
N THR A 246 5.79 -6.07 0.46
CA THR A 246 6.30 -6.22 1.84
C THR A 246 6.02 -4.98 2.68
N VAL A 247 6.31 -5.06 3.99
CA VAL A 247 6.28 -3.91 4.90
C VAL A 247 7.24 -2.78 4.52
N ALA A 248 8.21 -3.02 3.63
CA ALA A 248 9.02 -1.95 3.06
C ALA A 248 8.25 -1.15 2.01
N GLU A 249 7.36 -1.79 1.25
CA GLU A 249 6.55 -1.17 0.20
C GLU A 249 5.35 -0.38 0.77
N VAL A 250 4.77 -0.82 1.89
CA VAL A 250 3.57 -0.18 2.49
C VAL A 250 3.85 1.20 3.10
N GLY A 251 5.12 1.59 3.23
CA GLY A 251 5.53 2.82 3.89
C GLY A 251 5.05 2.87 5.35
N LEU A 252 4.43 3.98 5.74
CA LEU A 252 3.91 4.18 7.10
C LEU A 252 2.53 3.55 7.33
N ASN A 253 1.98 2.81 6.35
CA ASN A 253 0.67 2.20 6.52
C ASN A 253 0.74 0.97 7.44
N GLY A 254 0.44 1.17 8.73
CA GLY A 254 0.42 0.10 9.74
C GLY A 254 -0.75 -0.89 9.61
N HIS A 255 -1.70 -0.64 8.70
CA HIS A 255 -2.87 -1.52 8.49
C HIS A 255 -2.61 -2.64 7.48
N HIS A 256 -1.36 -2.81 7.08
CA HIS A 256 -0.97 -3.78 6.08
C HIS A 256 -0.10 -4.88 6.70
N PHE A 257 -0.60 -6.12 6.69
CA PHE A 257 0.02 -7.24 7.40
C PHE A 257 0.87 -8.12 6.50
N PRO A 258 1.93 -8.75 7.04
CA PRO A 258 2.70 -9.70 6.27
C PRO A 258 1.86 -10.90 5.86
N SER A 259 1.94 -11.28 4.58
CA SER A 259 1.38 -12.55 4.09
C SER A 259 2.09 -13.73 4.75
N PRO A 260 1.39 -14.85 4.96
CA PRO A 260 2.00 -15.99 5.59
C PRO A 260 3.05 -16.64 4.67
N PRO A 261 4.01 -17.42 5.23
CA PRO A 261 4.98 -18.18 4.45
C PRO A 261 4.29 -19.17 3.51
N GLY A 262 4.87 -19.35 2.32
CA GLY A 262 4.34 -20.25 1.28
C GLY A 262 3.40 -19.59 0.28
N GLU A 263 2.87 -18.41 0.59
CA GLU A 263 2.01 -17.67 -0.35
C GLU A 263 2.82 -16.80 -1.30
N ASN A 264 2.62 -17.01 -2.60
CA ASN A 264 3.31 -16.27 -3.64
C ASN A 264 2.74 -14.86 -3.84
N LEU A 265 1.54 -14.58 -3.32
CA LEU A 265 0.84 -13.29 -3.43
C LEU A 265 0.84 -12.56 -2.09
N GLY A 266 0.60 -11.24 -2.14
CA GLY A 266 0.23 -10.49 -0.95
C GLY A 266 -1.16 -10.89 -0.49
N VAL A 267 -1.50 -10.62 0.78
CA VAL A 267 -2.84 -10.85 1.34
C VAL A 267 -3.15 -9.69 2.26
N THR A 268 -4.21 -8.94 1.96
CA THR A 268 -4.60 -7.77 2.74
C THR A 268 -5.05 -8.14 4.15
N MET A 269 -4.92 -7.19 5.09
CA MET A 269 -5.74 -7.21 6.28
C MET A 269 -6.97 -6.31 6.07
N PRO A 270 -8.19 -6.85 6.08
CA PRO A 270 -9.38 -6.02 5.99
C PRO A 270 -9.55 -5.16 7.25
N LEU A 271 -10.02 -3.93 7.08
CA LEU A 271 -10.30 -3.00 8.18
C LEU A 271 -11.59 -3.34 8.94
N GLU A 272 -12.40 -4.26 8.42
CA GLU A 272 -13.58 -4.82 9.06
C GLU A 272 -13.52 -6.35 9.18
N ALA A 273 -13.79 -6.90 10.37
CA ALA A 273 -13.69 -8.34 10.64
C ALA A 273 -14.68 -9.18 9.84
N THR A 274 -15.75 -8.56 9.35
CA THR A 274 -16.78 -9.19 8.53
C THR A 274 -16.41 -9.21 7.06
N LEU A 275 -15.33 -8.54 6.66
CA LEU A 275 -14.88 -8.47 5.28
C LEU A 275 -13.77 -9.49 5.03
N PRO A 276 -13.68 -10.04 3.80
CA PRO A 276 -12.63 -11.00 3.45
C PRO A 276 -11.27 -10.29 3.29
N ALA A 277 -10.19 -11.05 3.44
CA ALA A 277 -8.89 -10.64 2.91
C ALA A 277 -8.85 -10.84 1.40
N VAL A 278 -8.06 -10.05 0.69
CA VAL A 278 -7.90 -10.16 -0.76
C VAL A 278 -6.45 -10.27 -1.13
N LYS A 279 -6.18 -10.87 -2.29
CA LYS A 279 -4.84 -11.04 -2.81
C LYS A 279 -4.40 -9.76 -3.49
N GLU A 280 -3.13 -9.45 -3.33
CA GLU A 280 -2.57 -8.18 -3.78
C GLU A 280 -1.15 -8.33 -4.31
N VAL A 281 -0.78 -7.35 -5.13
CA VAL A 281 0.49 -7.27 -5.83
C VAL A 281 0.94 -5.82 -5.90
N VAL A 282 2.24 -5.62 -6.11
CA VAL A 282 2.82 -4.33 -6.47
C VAL A 282 3.52 -4.41 -7.81
N HIS A 283 3.43 -3.32 -8.58
CA HIS A 283 4.08 -3.19 -9.87
C HIS A 283 4.32 -1.73 -10.25
N ALA A 284 4.97 -1.50 -11.39
CA ALA A 284 5.19 -0.16 -11.91
C ALA A 284 3.86 0.50 -12.32
N PRO A 285 3.67 1.80 -12.07
CA PRO A 285 2.49 2.53 -12.54
C PRO A 285 2.22 2.37 -14.03
N LEU A 286 0.95 2.28 -14.42
CA LEU A 286 0.60 2.40 -15.83
C LEU A 286 0.77 3.85 -16.27
N LYS A 287 1.30 4.05 -17.48
CA LYS A 287 1.64 5.37 -18.02
C LYS A 287 0.99 5.63 -19.38
N GLY A 288 0.77 6.92 -19.68
CA GLY A 288 0.23 7.39 -20.94
C GLY A 288 -1.11 6.75 -21.30
N ASP A 289 -1.30 6.46 -22.59
CA ASP A 289 -2.54 5.90 -23.14
C ASP A 289 -3.00 4.61 -22.44
N ILE A 290 -2.05 3.77 -21.99
CA ILE A 290 -2.39 2.54 -21.25
C ILE A 290 -3.11 2.86 -19.94
N SER A 291 -2.71 3.91 -19.23
CA SER A 291 -3.38 4.36 -18.00
C SER A 291 -4.79 4.88 -18.29
N VAL A 292 -4.95 5.63 -19.38
CA VAL A 292 -6.25 6.16 -19.84
C VAL A 292 -7.21 5.04 -20.20
N GLU A 293 -6.76 4.05 -20.96
CA GLU A 293 -7.56 2.90 -21.38
C GLU A 293 -7.97 2.02 -20.20
N ALA A 294 -7.04 1.78 -19.26
CA ALA A 294 -7.26 1.01 -18.04
C ALA A 294 -8.15 1.72 -17.02
N CYS A 295 -8.32 3.04 -17.12
CA CYS A 295 -9.17 3.78 -16.19
C CYS A 295 -10.63 3.30 -16.31
N MET A 296 -11.23 2.99 -15.16
CA MET A 296 -12.61 2.51 -15.07
C MET A 296 -13.62 3.55 -15.56
N GLY A 297 -13.22 4.83 -15.64
CA GLY A 297 -14.10 5.94 -15.99
C GLY A 297 -15.12 6.23 -14.89
N ARG A 298 -14.74 5.93 -13.64
CA ARG A 298 -15.57 6.08 -12.45
C ARG A 298 -14.76 6.64 -11.30
N LEU A 299 -15.44 7.42 -10.47
CA LEU A 299 -14.95 7.92 -9.20
C LEU A 299 -15.86 7.37 -8.10
N GLY A 300 -15.29 7.08 -6.94
CA GLY A 300 -16.06 6.69 -5.77
C GLY A 300 -15.64 7.45 -4.53
N ARG A 301 -16.56 7.62 -3.60
CA ARG A 301 -16.37 8.37 -2.36
C ARG A 301 -16.27 7.40 -1.18
N ILE A 302 -15.41 7.73 -0.22
CA ILE A 302 -15.44 7.10 1.09
C ILE A 302 -16.57 7.76 1.91
N ALA A 303 -17.75 7.15 1.91
CA ALA A 303 -18.93 7.69 2.59
C ALA A 303 -18.87 7.55 4.12
N GLN A 304 -18.13 6.56 4.64
CA GLN A 304 -18.04 6.28 6.08
C GLN A 304 -16.59 6.20 6.58
N PRO A 305 -16.33 6.40 7.88
CA PRO A 305 -15.00 6.16 8.44
C PRO A 305 -14.51 4.74 8.14
N LEU A 306 -13.30 4.61 7.60
CA LEU A 306 -12.71 3.30 7.31
C LEU A 306 -12.31 2.55 8.58
N ILE A 307 -11.91 3.30 9.61
CA ILE A 307 -11.59 2.81 10.95
C ILE A 307 -12.52 3.53 11.92
N THR A 308 -13.36 2.77 12.63
CA THR A 308 -14.39 3.32 13.51
C THR A 308 -13.88 3.70 14.90
N THR A 309 -12.62 3.38 15.25
CA THR A 309 -12.05 3.61 16.58
C THR A 309 -10.80 4.50 16.53
N HIS A 310 -10.98 5.80 16.75
CA HIS A 310 -9.87 6.74 17.00
C HIS A 310 -9.59 6.95 18.51
N THR A 311 -10.04 6.03 19.38
CA THR A 311 -9.92 6.14 20.86
C THR A 311 -8.97 5.09 21.44
N THR A 312 -8.77 5.12 22.76
CA THR A 312 -7.93 4.21 23.60
C THR A 312 -8.13 2.70 23.39
N ARG A 313 -9.10 2.29 22.56
CA ARG A 313 -9.33 0.91 22.13
C ARG A 313 -8.68 0.54 20.79
N GLN A 314 -7.85 1.41 20.19
CA GLN A 314 -7.19 1.10 18.91
C GLN A 314 -6.26 -0.13 18.99
N THR A 315 -5.62 -0.35 20.15
CA THR A 315 -4.84 -1.58 20.40
C THR A 315 -5.74 -2.83 20.40
N GLU A 316 -6.92 -2.75 21.02
CA GLU A 316 -7.91 -3.84 21.02
C GLU A 316 -8.47 -4.07 19.61
N TRP A 317 -8.72 -2.99 18.87
CA TRP A 317 -9.17 -3.06 17.47
C TRP A 317 -8.14 -3.78 16.59
N LEU A 318 -6.86 -3.42 16.71
CA LEU A 318 -5.79 -4.05 15.95
C LEU A 318 -5.62 -5.53 16.35
N ALA A 319 -5.66 -5.83 17.65
CA ALA A 319 -5.58 -7.20 18.15
C ALA A 319 -6.73 -8.06 17.58
N LEU A 320 -7.96 -7.55 17.59
CA LEU A 320 -9.11 -8.25 17.01
C LEU A 320 -8.94 -8.49 15.50
N ARG A 321 -8.44 -7.51 14.75
CA ARG A 321 -8.20 -7.67 13.31
C ARG A 321 -7.09 -8.67 13.02
N ARG A 322 -6.02 -8.67 13.83
CA ARG A 322 -4.96 -9.68 13.77
C ARG A 322 -5.50 -11.09 13.98
N GLU A 323 -6.32 -11.28 15.01
CA GLU A 323 -6.95 -12.58 15.29
C GLU A 323 -7.87 -13.04 14.15
N LYS A 324 -8.64 -12.13 13.55
CA LYS A 324 -9.53 -12.45 12.44
C LYS A 324 -8.79 -12.74 11.14
N HIS A 325 -7.75 -11.96 10.85
CA HIS A 325 -6.87 -12.23 9.72
C HIS A 325 -6.15 -13.58 9.92
N ALA A 326 -5.67 -13.88 11.12
CA ALA A 326 -5.10 -15.18 11.46
C ALA A 326 -6.09 -16.34 11.24
N ALA A 327 -7.34 -16.18 11.68
CA ALA A 327 -8.38 -17.17 11.46
C ALA A 327 -8.66 -17.39 9.96
N HIS A 328 -8.75 -16.30 9.19
CA HIS A 328 -8.92 -16.37 7.73
C HIS A 328 -7.73 -17.07 7.06
N LEU A 329 -6.50 -16.71 7.46
CA LEU A 329 -5.30 -17.36 6.94
C LEU A 329 -5.30 -18.86 7.23
N ARG A 330 -5.75 -19.29 8.42
CA ARG A 330 -5.87 -20.70 8.77
C ARG A 330 -6.89 -21.44 7.91
N GLU A 331 -8.05 -20.82 7.69
CA GLU A 331 -9.15 -21.42 6.93
C GLU A 331 -8.83 -21.55 5.44
N HIS A 332 -8.16 -20.55 4.86
CA HIS A 332 -7.93 -20.48 3.40
C HIS A 332 -6.55 -20.99 2.98
N TYR A 333 -5.62 -21.11 3.92
CA TYR A 333 -4.23 -21.52 3.67
C TYR A 333 -3.81 -22.59 4.69
N GLU A 334 -4.49 -23.75 4.68
CA GLU A 334 -4.29 -24.92 5.56
C GLU A 334 -2.92 -25.62 5.37
N GLN A 335 -1.84 -24.87 5.25
CA GLN A 335 -0.48 -25.39 5.16
C GLN A 335 0.14 -25.42 6.57
N GLN A 336 0.88 -26.49 6.89
CA GLN A 336 1.58 -26.61 8.18
C GLN A 336 2.49 -25.41 8.47
N ALA A 337 3.09 -24.81 7.43
CA ALA A 337 3.90 -23.61 7.54
C ALA A 337 3.10 -22.41 8.06
N VAL A 338 1.86 -22.21 7.61
CA VAL A 338 0.94 -21.14 8.04
C VAL A 338 0.48 -21.36 9.48
N GLY A 339 0.12 -22.59 9.86
CA GLY A 339 -0.25 -22.91 11.24
C GLY A 339 0.89 -22.69 12.23
N ASN A 340 2.10 -23.10 11.83
CA ASN A 340 3.34 -22.77 12.54
C ASN A 340 3.56 -21.25 12.59
N TRP A 341 3.29 -20.54 11.48
CA TRP A 341 3.29 -19.08 11.35
C TRP A 341 2.53 -18.36 12.45
N LEU A 342 1.24 -18.62 12.50
CA LEU A 342 0.31 -17.99 13.42
C LEU A 342 0.67 -18.27 14.89
N THR A 343 0.94 -19.54 15.22
CA THR A 343 1.21 -19.98 16.60
C THR A 343 2.39 -19.24 17.23
N ARG A 344 3.47 -18.99 16.47
CA ARG A 344 4.70 -18.36 16.99
C ARG A 344 4.55 -16.86 17.22
N HIS A 345 3.63 -16.22 16.50
CA HIS A 345 3.25 -14.82 16.72
C HIS A 345 2.16 -14.63 17.77
N GLY A 346 1.77 -15.70 18.47
CA GLY A 346 0.68 -15.64 19.45
C GLY A 346 -0.69 -15.41 18.81
N LEU A 347 -0.82 -15.68 17.50
CA LEU A 347 -2.07 -15.57 16.77
C LEU A 347 -2.74 -16.96 16.77
N LYS A 348 -3.84 -17.07 17.51
CA LYS A 348 -4.54 -18.34 17.76
C LYS A 348 -5.65 -18.65 16.79
#